data_AF-A0A327HIJ0-F1
#
_entry.id   AF-A0A327HIJ0-F1
#
_cell.length_a   1.000
_cell.length_b   1.000
_cell.length_c   1.000
_cell.angle_alpha   90.00
_cell.angle_beta   90.00
_cell.angle_gamma   90.00
#
_symmetry.space_group_name_H-M   'P 1'
#
loop_
_entity.id
_entity.type
_entity.pdbx_description
1 polymer ?
#
loop_
_entity_poly.entity_id
_entity_poly.type
_entity_poly.pdbx_seq_one_letter_code
_entity_poly.pdbx_strand_id
1 'polypeptide(L)'
;MAKKLTKALRGKRRWIGCTCTSFDSRNELEDYLANLPVKLYDFEDGKCILVVRLEDYESIKESLSEGRVLSSTSSGKIRLVRERMQFSRKPRKR
;
A
#
# COMPACT_ATOMS: atom_id res chain seq x y z
N MET A 1 -11.31 18.00 19.60
CA MET A 1 -11.02 16.57 19.31
C MET A 1 -11.75 16.16 18.04
N ALA A 2 -11.04 15.80 16.96
CA ALA A 2 -11.70 15.38 15.72
C ALA A 2 -12.48 14.09 15.97
N LYS A 3 -13.81 14.15 15.88
CA LYS A 3 -14.68 12.96 16.00
C LYS A 3 -14.31 11.99 14.87
N LYS A 4 -13.97 10.76 15.25
CA LYS A 4 -13.64 9.70 14.30
C LYS A 4 -14.89 9.38 13.48
N LEU A 5 -14.81 9.51 12.16
CA LEU A 5 -15.93 9.20 11.25
C LEU A 5 -16.45 7.78 11.50
N THR A 6 -17.78 7.62 11.40
CA THR A 6 -18.43 6.32 11.54
C THR A 6 -17.98 5.36 10.42
N LYS A 7 -18.16 4.05 10.63
CA LYS A 7 -17.77 3.03 9.66
C LYS A 7 -18.38 3.22 8.27
N ALA A 8 -19.57 3.81 8.19
CA ALA A 8 -20.29 4.12 6.96
C ALA A 8 -19.77 5.39 6.27
N LEU A 9 -19.35 6.39 7.05
CA LEU A 9 -18.90 7.70 6.54
C LEU A 9 -17.40 7.74 6.20
N ARG A 10 -16.60 6.77 6.66
CA ARG A 10 -15.18 6.70 6.29
C ARG A 10 -15.04 6.23 4.83
N GLY A 11 -14.23 6.94 4.06
CA GLY A 11 -13.90 6.54 2.68
C GLY A 11 -13.35 5.11 2.61
N LYS A 12 -13.78 4.35 1.61
CA LYS A 12 -13.30 2.99 1.35
C LYS A 12 -11.88 3.04 0.81
N ARG A 13 -11.03 2.13 1.29
CA ARG A 13 -9.61 2.06 0.92
C ARG A 13 -9.22 0.63 0.62
N ARG A 14 -8.19 0.48 -0.21
CA ARG A 14 -7.56 -0.80 -0.54
C ARG A 14 -6.10 -0.77 -0.12
N TRP A 15 -5.63 -1.88 0.41
CA TRP A 15 -4.22 -2.14 0.65
C TRP A 15 -3.68 -2.95 -0.51
N ILE A 16 -2.55 -2.53 -1.05
CA ILE A 16 -1.86 -3.19 -2.15
C ILE A 16 -0.47 -3.57 -1.66
N GLY A 17 -0.14 -4.86 -1.74
CA GLY A 17 1.22 -5.34 -1.57
C GLY A 17 1.89 -5.37 -2.93
N CYS A 18 3.01 -4.66 -3.04
CA CYS A 18 3.77 -4.58 -4.28
C CYS A 18 5.20 -5.08 -4.04
N THR A 19 5.81 -5.60 -5.10
CA THR A 19 7.24 -5.91 -5.15
C THR A 19 7.92 -4.81 -5.95
N CYS A 20 8.90 -4.18 -5.33
CA CYS A 20 9.72 -3.13 -5.90
C CYS A 20 11.07 -3.75 -6.29
N THR A 21 11.43 -3.67 -7.56
CA THR A 21 12.78 -4.00 -8.02
C THR A 21 13.61 -2.72 -8.03
N SER A 22 14.86 -2.79 -7.58
CA SER A 22 15.84 -1.67 -7.66
C SER A 22 15.47 -0.39 -6.89
N PHE A 23 15.00 -0.52 -5.64
CA PHE A 23 14.93 0.60 -4.70
C PHE A 23 15.70 0.23 -3.43
N ASP A 24 16.71 1.04 -3.09
CA ASP A 24 17.55 0.81 -1.91
C ASP A 24 16.98 1.53 -0.68
N SER A 25 16.25 2.63 -0.90
CA SER A 25 15.73 3.48 0.17
C SER A 25 14.21 3.68 0.09
N ARG A 26 13.58 3.76 1.27
CA ARG A 26 12.17 4.14 1.42
C ARG A 26 11.86 5.49 0.74
N ASN A 27 12.78 6.46 0.85
CA ASN A 27 12.59 7.80 0.31
C ASN A 27 12.49 7.80 -1.22
N GLU A 28 13.36 7.06 -1.91
CA GLU A 28 13.31 6.96 -3.38
C GLU A 28 11.99 6.37 -3.86
N LEU A 29 11.50 5.35 -3.14
CA LEU A 29 10.19 4.77 -3.42
C LEU A 29 9.07 5.78 -3.14
N GLU A 30 9.17 6.55 -2.06
CA GLU A 30 8.18 7.57 -1.72
C GLU A 30 8.15 8.70 -2.76
N ASP A 31 9.31 9.13 -3.27
CA ASP A 31 9.44 10.12 -4.34
C ASP A 31 8.88 9.61 -5.66
N TYR A 32 9.16 8.34 -6.02
CA TYR A 32 8.57 7.71 -7.21
C TYR A 32 7.04 7.65 -7.11
N LEU A 33 6.53 7.35 -5.91
CA LEU A 33 5.10 7.24 -5.64
C LEU A 33 4.42 8.59 -5.40
N ALA A 34 5.16 9.69 -5.24
CA ALA A 34 4.61 11.02 -5.01
C ALA A 34 3.71 11.50 -6.15
N ASN A 35 3.94 10.99 -7.36
CA ASN A 35 3.12 11.27 -8.54
C ASN A 35 1.79 10.49 -8.57
N LEU A 36 1.64 9.48 -7.71
CA LEU A 36 0.43 8.65 -7.63
C LEU A 36 -0.34 9.00 -6.35
N PRO A 37 -1.69 8.88 -6.34
CA PRO A 37 -2.50 9.11 -5.15
C PRO A 37 -2.44 7.93 -4.15
N VAL A 38 -1.24 7.42 -3.91
CA VAL A 38 -0.95 6.33 -2.98
C VAL A 38 -0.17 6.84 -1.79
N LYS A 39 -0.29 6.13 -0.67
CA LYS A 39 0.55 6.37 0.50
C LYS A 39 1.34 5.11 0.84
N LEU A 40 2.66 5.25 0.91
CA LEU A 40 3.56 4.18 1.34
C LEU A 40 3.42 3.95 2.85
N TYR A 41 3.23 2.70 3.25
CA TYR A 41 3.03 2.32 4.64
C TYR A 41 4.21 1.51 5.18
N ASP A 42 4.44 0.33 4.59
CA ASP A 42 5.58 -0.54 4.89
C ASP A 42 6.48 -0.66 3.67
N PHE A 43 7.78 -0.78 3.92
CA PHE A 43 8.81 -1.09 2.94
C PHE A 43 9.81 -2.01 3.64
N GLU A 44 10.09 -3.17 3.06
CA GLU A 44 10.96 -4.20 3.62
C GLU A 44 11.48 -5.09 2.48
N ASP A 45 12.80 -5.23 2.34
CA ASP A 45 13.48 -6.14 1.38
C ASP A 45 12.88 -6.13 -0.04
N GLY A 46 12.72 -4.94 -0.63
CA GLY A 46 12.15 -4.81 -1.98
C GLY A 46 10.66 -5.14 -2.08
N LYS A 47 9.95 -5.23 -0.95
CA LYS A 47 8.48 -5.32 -0.89
C LYS A 47 7.95 -4.06 -0.25
N CYS A 48 6.80 -3.60 -0.73
CA CYS A 48 6.12 -2.45 -0.13
C CYS A 48 4.64 -2.69 0.04
N ILE A 49 4.03 -1.92 0.94
CA ILE A 49 2.59 -1.88 1.13
C ILE A 49 2.12 -0.46 0.93
N LEU A 50 1.19 -0.30 -0.01
CA LEU A 50 0.56 0.95 -0.37
C LEU A 50 -0.88 0.95 0.13
N VAL A 51 -1.37 2.13 0.52
CA VAL A 51 -2.79 2.39 0.74
C VAL A 51 -3.30 3.36 -0.30
N VAL A 52 -4.42 2.99 -0.91
CA VAL A 52 -5.12 3.76 -1.93
C VAL A 52 -6.59 3.89 -1.57
N ARG A 53 -7.28 4.90 -2.09
CA ARG A 53 -8.74 4.93 -2.11
C ARG A 53 -9.27 3.81 -3.00
N LEU A 54 -10.48 3.32 -2.71
CA LEU A 54 -11.05 2.26 -3.55
C LEU A 54 -11.37 2.76 -4.97
N GLU A 55 -11.71 4.04 -5.10
CA GLU A 55 -11.98 4.72 -6.38
C GLU A 55 -10.76 4.69 -7.30
N ASP A 56 -9.57 4.99 -6.78
CA ASP A 56 -8.33 5.07 -7.57
C ASP A 56 -7.61 3.72 -7.71
N TYR A 57 -8.16 2.65 -7.12
CA TYR A 57 -7.49 1.34 -7.08
C TYR A 57 -7.26 0.76 -8.47
N GLU A 58 -8.22 0.91 -9.37
CA GLU A 58 -8.17 0.32 -10.72
C GLU A 58 -7.09 1.01 -11.56
N SER A 59 -7.10 2.35 -11.60
CA SER A 59 -6.08 3.15 -12.28
C SER A 59 -4.67 2.89 -11.74
N ILE A 60 -4.54 2.74 -10.43
CA ILE A 60 -3.24 2.45 -9.81
C ILE A 60 -2.81 1.01 -10.09
N LYS A 61 -3.74 0.05 -10.11
CA LYS A 61 -3.41 -1.34 -10.45
C LYS A 61 -2.87 -1.44 -11.88
N GLU A 62 -3.44 -0.70 -12.82
CA GLU A 62 -2.92 -0.57 -14.18
C GLU A 62 -1.55 0.14 -14.21
N SER A 63 -1.39 1.24 -13.46
CA SER A 63 -0.09 1.92 -13.37
C SER A 63 1.02 1.06 -12.74
N LEU A 64 0.64 0.07 -11.93
CA LEU A 64 1.52 -0.88 -11.23
C LEU A 64 1.57 -2.26 -11.91
N SER A 65 0.99 -2.43 -13.10
CA SER A 65 1.12 -3.68 -13.85
C SER A 65 2.43 -3.75 -14.62
N GLU A 66 2.97 -2.58 -15.01
CA GLU A 66 4.22 -2.46 -15.77
C GLU A 66 5.10 -1.39 -15.14
N GLY A 67 6.30 -1.77 -14.68
CA GLY A 67 7.25 -0.82 -14.12
C GLY A 67 8.14 -1.39 -13.03
N ARG A 68 8.75 -0.50 -12.26
CA ARG A 68 9.66 -0.84 -11.14
C ARG A 68 8.93 -1.33 -9.90
N VAL A 69 7.63 -1.03 -9.79
CA VAL A 69 6.76 -1.44 -8.69
C VAL A 69 5.62 -2.27 -9.25
N LEU A 70 5.64 -3.56 -8.97
CA LEU A 70 4.65 -4.51 -9.48
C LEU A 70 3.65 -4.87 -8.40
N SER A 71 2.36 -4.74 -8.71
CA SER A 71 1.31 -5.16 -7.78
C SER A 71 1.28 -6.69 -7.66
N SER A 72 1.44 -7.21 -6.45
CA SER A 72 1.47 -8.67 -6.18
C SER A 72 0.17 -9.15 -5.52
N THR A 73 -0.36 -8.40 -4.56
CA THR A 73 -1.62 -8.77 -3.89
C THR A 73 -2.40 -7.53 -3.43
N SER A 74 -3.72 -7.65 -3.29
CA SER A 74 -4.53 -6.58 -2.70
C SER A 74 -5.59 -7.09 -1.74
N SER A 75 -5.95 -6.29 -0.72
CA SER A 75 -7.00 -6.61 0.24
C SER A 75 -7.57 -5.36 0.91
N GLY A 76 -8.78 -5.46 1.47
CA GLY A 76 -9.34 -4.41 2.31
C GLY A 76 -8.71 -4.32 3.71
N LYS A 77 -7.85 -5.28 4.07
CA LYS A 77 -7.21 -5.36 5.40
C LYS A 77 -5.69 -5.48 5.24
N ILE A 78 -4.93 -4.53 5.80
CA ILE A 78 -3.46 -4.57 5.81
C ILE A 78 -2.90 -5.89 6.36
N ARG A 79 -3.56 -6.48 7.36
CA ARG A 79 -3.15 -7.75 7.96
C ARG A 79 -3.04 -8.88 6.94
N LEU A 80 -4.03 -8.99 6.04
CA LEU A 80 -4.05 -10.01 5.00
C LEU A 80 -2.97 -9.78 3.95
N VAL A 81 -2.69 -8.51 3.61
CA VAL A 81 -1.60 -8.18 2.67
C VAL A 81 -0.25 -8.56 3.26
N ARG A 82 0.00 -8.20 4.52
CA ARG A 82 1.25 -8.55 5.23
C ARG A 82 1.44 -10.06 5.34
N GLU A 83 0.40 -10.81 5.71
CA GLU A 83 0.44 -12.27 5.80
C GLU A 83 0.81 -12.90 4.44
N ARG A 84 0.20 -12.44 3.34
CA ARG A 84 0.50 -12.95 1.99
C ARG A 84 1.88 -12.57 1.48
N MET A 85 2.33 -11.35 1.76
CA MET A 85 3.65 -10.84 1.33
C MET A 85 4.78 -11.26 2.27
N GLN A 86 4.46 -11.94 3.38
CA GLN A 86 5.39 -12.41 4.41
C GLN A 86 6.23 -11.27 5.03
N PHE A 87 5.61 -10.13 5.33
CA PHE A 87 6.29 -9.04 6.05
C PHE A 87 6.62 -9.47 7.49
N SER A 88 7.81 -9.12 7.99
CA SER A 88 8.26 -9.49 9.35
C SER A 88 7.48 -8.73 10.44
N ARG A 89 6.95 -7.55 10.09
CA ARG A 89 6.23 -6.67 11.02
C ARG A 89 4.91 -7.27 11.49
N LYS A 90 4.94 -7.84 12.70
CA LYS A 90 3.73 -8.22 13.46
C LYS A 90 2.79 -7.01 13.62
N PRO A 91 1.46 -7.20 13.51
CA PRO A 91 0.50 -6.13 13.77
C PRO A 91 0.75 -5.54 15.16
N ARG A 92 0.85 -4.21 15.29
CA ARG A 92 0.91 -3.57 16.62
C ARG A 92 -0.34 -4.01 17.39
N LYS A 93 -0.18 -4.79 18.46
CA LYS A 93 -1.24 -4.99 19.45
C LYS A 93 -1.61 -3.61 19.98
N ARG A 94 -2.89 -3.26 19.87
CA ARG A 94 -3.45 -2.03 20.40
C ARG A 94 -4.05 -2.34 21.76
#